data_AF-A0A1F7J568-F1
#
_entry.id   AF-A0A1F7J568-F1
#
_cell.length_a   1.000
_cell.length_b   1.000
_cell.length_c   1.000
_cell.angle_alpha   90.00
_cell.angle_beta   90.00
_cell.angle_gamma   90.00
#
_symmetry.space_group_name_H-M   'P 1'
#
loop_
_entity.id
_entity.type
_entity.pdbx_description
1 polymer ?
#
loop_
_entity_poly.entity_id
_entity_poly.type
_entity_poly.pdbx_seq_one_letter_code
_entity_poly.pdbx_strand_id
1 'polypeptide(L)'
;MEILLFNTAWMLWNLALAFFSVFLGWLTFKAKKKHYKLILGFLWLIFAPNTIYILTDLYHLTYQRYFLSGFEKTVLFGQYIFFIPLGIVTFIYSLRYFERSFAKMKINHTLLLVAVNFLIGIGVMVGRFQRANSWDLIISPINTTRDIIATVKTTHLLVLSIAFGIFCNVIYFTYRKAFNKIQK
;
A
#
# COMPACT_ATOMS: atom_id res chain seq x y z
N MET A 1 4.57 23.95 -14.88
CA MET A 1 5.62 22.92 -15.00
C MET A 1 6.15 22.38 -13.66
N GLU A 2 6.55 23.20 -12.69
CA GLU A 2 7.10 22.70 -11.40
C GLU A 2 6.17 21.73 -10.66
N ILE A 3 4.87 22.04 -10.59
CA ILE A 3 3.84 21.18 -9.97
C ILE A 3 3.84 19.77 -10.59
N LEU A 4 3.99 19.67 -11.92
CA LEU A 4 3.99 18.38 -12.63
C LEU A 4 5.26 17.58 -12.34
N LEU A 5 6.41 18.24 -12.25
CA LEU A 5 7.69 17.59 -11.92
C LEU A 5 7.68 17.09 -10.47
N PHE A 6 7.22 17.92 -9.53
CA PHE A 6 7.09 17.52 -8.13
C PHE A 6 6.12 16.33 -7.97
N ASN A 7 4.96 16.38 -8.62
CA ASN A 7 4.00 15.28 -8.57
C ASN A 7 4.60 13.99 -9.14
N THR A 8 5.33 14.08 -10.26
CA THR A 8 6.01 12.91 -10.85
C THR A 8 7.05 12.33 -9.90
N ALA A 9 7.89 13.16 -9.29
CA ALA A 9 8.92 12.73 -8.35
C ALA A 9 8.31 12.03 -7.13
N TRP A 10 7.23 12.60 -6.57
CA TRP A 10 6.49 12.02 -5.46
C TRP A 10 5.87 10.67 -5.81
N MET A 11 5.21 10.56 -6.97
CA MET A 11 4.59 9.31 -7.42
C MET A 11 5.63 8.23 -7.74
N LEU A 12 6.78 8.60 -8.31
CA LEU A 12 7.90 7.70 -8.54
C LEU A 12 8.48 7.18 -7.22
N TRP A 13 8.60 8.04 -6.21
CA TRP A 13 9.05 7.63 -4.88
C TRP A 13 8.10 6.62 -4.25
N ASN A 14 6.79 6.90 -4.26
CA ASN A 14 5.78 5.97 -3.75
C ASN A 14 5.75 4.65 -4.53
N LEU A 15 5.93 4.70 -5.86
CA LEU A 15 6.01 3.51 -6.68
C LEU A 15 7.28 2.69 -6.40
N ALA A 16 8.42 3.34 -6.16
CA ALA A 16 9.65 2.65 -5.77
C ALA A 16 9.47 1.90 -4.44
N LEU A 17 8.84 2.52 -3.44
CA LEU A 17 8.48 1.86 -2.18
C LEU A 17 7.47 0.72 -2.38
N ALA A 18 6.52 0.87 -3.31
CA ALA A 18 5.58 -0.19 -3.67
C ALA A 18 6.30 -1.41 -4.29
N PHE A 19 7.25 -1.19 -5.19
CA PHE A 19 8.11 -2.26 -5.71
C PHE A 19 8.98 -2.90 -4.63
N PHE A 20 9.47 -2.10 -3.68
CA PHE A 20 10.21 -2.63 -2.54
C PHE A 20 9.33 -3.55 -1.66
N SER A 21 8.06 -3.21 -1.46
CA SER A 21 7.10 -4.10 -0.81
C SER A 21 6.94 -5.42 -1.59
N VAL A 22 6.80 -5.39 -2.92
CA VAL A 22 6.73 -6.62 -3.74
C VAL A 22 7.99 -7.48 -3.55
N PHE A 23 9.17 -6.84 -3.55
CA PHE A 23 10.44 -7.52 -3.33
C PHE A 23 10.52 -8.19 -1.95
N LEU A 24 10.11 -7.51 -0.88
CA LEU A 24 10.02 -8.09 0.46
C LEU A 24 9.03 -9.25 0.53
N GLY A 25 7.90 -9.15 -0.15
CA GLY A 25 6.92 -10.24 -0.27
C GLY A 25 7.56 -11.47 -0.94
N TRP A 26 8.26 -11.26 -2.06
CA TRP A 26 8.98 -12.32 -2.76
C TRP A 26 10.09 -12.97 -1.91
N LEU A 27 10.88 -12.17 -1.18
CA LEU A 27 11.88 -12.68 -0.24
C LEU A 27 11.23 -13.51 0.88
N THR A 28 10.10 -13.05 1.43
CA THR A 28 9.31 -13.78 2.43
C THR A 28 8.87 -15.15 1.90
N PHE A 29 8.47 -15.21 0.62
CA PHE A 29 8.08 -16.44 -0.04
C PHE A 29 9.26 -17.40 -0.24
N LYS A 30 10.44 -16.88 -0.60
CA LYS A 30 11.68 -17.65 -0.78
C LYS A 30 12.30 -18.10 0.54
N ALA A 31 12.01 -17.43 1.65
CA ALA A 31 12.57 -17.75 2.96
C ALA A 31 12.16 -19.17 3.42
N LYS A 32 13.17 -20.03 3.61
CA LYS A 32 12.98 -21.40 4.09
C LYS A 32 12.82 -21.47 5.61
N LYS A 33 13.61 -20.67 6.36
CA LYS A 33 13.59 -20.68 7.84
C LYS A 33 12.45 -19.81 8.37
N LYS A 34 11.76 -20.29 9.41
CA LYS A 34 10.60 -19.62 10.02
C LYS A 34 10.92 -18.20 10.52
N HIS A 35 12.05 -17.99 11.21
CA HIS A 35 12.41 -16.67 11.74
C HIS A 35 12.61 -15.63 10.64
N TYR A 36 13.33 -15.95 9.56
CA TYR A 36 13.50 -15.02 8.44
C TYR A 36 12.17 -14.71 7.76
N LYS A 37 11.28 -15.69 7.62
CA LYS A 37 9.94 -15.47 7.06
C LYS A 37 9.12 -14.52 7.93
N LEU A 38 9.19 -14.63 9.25
CA LEU A 38 8.50 -13.72 10.16
C LEU A 38 9.07 -12.30 10.11
N ILE A 39 10.40 -12.15 10.11
CA ILE A 39 11.07 -10.84 10.02
C ILE A 39 10.74 -10.17 8.68
N LEU A 40 10.92 -10.89 7.57
CA LEU A 40 10.63 -10.36 6.24
C LEU A 40 9.15 -10.06 6.05
N GLY A 41 8.26 -10.89 6.61
CA GLY A 41 6.81 -10.65 6.60
C GLY A 41 6.41 -9.42 7.41
N PHE A 42 7.09 -9.16 8.54
CA PHE A 42 6.87 -7.95 9.33
C PHE A 42 7.37 -6.70 8.60
N LEU A 43 8.59 -6.75 8.05
CA LEU A 43 9.12 -5.67 7.21
C LEU A 43 8.20 -5.41 6.01
N TRP A 44 7.75 -6.47 5.35
CA TRP A 44 6.79 -6.39 4.26
C TRP A 44 5.52 -5.63 4.67
N LEU A 45 4.96 -5.90 5.85
CA LEU A 45 3.75 -5.24 6.35
C LEU A 45 3.95 -3.73 6.55
N ILE A 46 5.14 -3.29 6.96
CA ILE A 46 5.48 -1.86 7.12
C ILE A 46 5.49 -1.13 5.77
N PHE A 47 5.94 -1.81 4.70
CA PHE A 47 6.05 -1.22 3.36
C PHE A 47 4.82 -1.47 2.47
N ALA A 48 3.98 -2.45 2.79
CA ALA A 48 2.76 -2.79 2.04
C ALA A 48 1.80 -1.62 1.82
N PRO A 49 1.58 -0.70 2.78
CA PRO A 49 0.76 0.48 2.57
C PRO A 49 1.14 1.28 1.33
N ASN A 50 2.44 1.42 1.00
CA ASN A 50 2.93 2.22 -0.13
C ASN A 50 2.36 1.78 -1.49
N THR A 51 1.98 0.51 -1.61
CA THR A 51 1.32 0.00 -2.83
C THR A 51 -0.04 0.64 -3.08
N ILE A 52 -0.73 1.09 -2.03
CA ILE A 52 -2.04 1.75 -2.09
C ILE A 52 -1.95 3.28 -1.98
N TYR A 53 -0.85 3.84 -1.46
CA TYR A 53 -0.65 5.30 -1.31
C TYR A 53 -0.89 6.09 -2.61
N ILE A 54 -0.45 5.52 -3.72
CA ILE A 54 -0.60 6.13 -5.05
C ILE A 54 -2.09 6.43 -5.35
N LEU A 55 -3.01 5.63 -4.81
CA LEU A 55 -4.46 5.85 -4.98
C LEU A 55 -4.96 6.97 -4.07
N THR A 56 -4.42 7.12 -2.86
CA THR A 56 -4.79 8.24 -1.99
C THR A 56 -4.29 9.59 -2.50
N ASP A 57 -3.21 9.60 -3.28
CA ASP A 57 -2.66 10.81 -3.89
C ASP A 57 -3.61 11.48 -4.88
N LEU A 58 -4.68 10.80 -5.32
CA LEU A 58 -5.80 11.40 -6.07
C LEU A 58 -6.42 12.60 -5.36
N TYR A 59 -6.25 12.71 -4.04
CA TYR A 59 -6.67 13.90 -3.31
C TYR A 59 -5.94 15.16 -3.79
N HIS A 60 -4.64 15.07 -4.10
CA HIS A 60 -3.84 16.23 -4.53
C HIS A 60 -4.26 16.75 -5.92
N LEU A 61 -4.74 15.85 -6.79
CA LEU A 61 -5.29 16.20 -8.11
C LEU A 61 -6.39 17.28 -8.00
N THR A 62 -7.22 17.21 -6.96
CA THR A 62 -8.34 18.15 -6.77
C THR A 62 -7.87 19.59 -6.58
N TYR A 63 -6.73 19.78 -5.91
CA TYR A 63 -6.14 21.10 -5.64
C TYR A 63 -5.19 21.54 -6.77
N GLN A 64 -4.28 20.66 -7.20
CA GLN A 64 -3.27 20.96 -8.22
C GLN A 64 -3.91 21.42 -9.55
N ARG A 65 -5.06 20.85 -9.93
CA ARG A 65 -5.76 21.20 -11.18
C ARG A 65 -6.22 22.67 -11.24
N TYR A 66 -6.34 23.38 -10.12
CA TYR A 66 -6.75 24.80 -10.13
C TYR A 66 -5.62 25.73 -10.57
N PHE A 67 -4.37 25.31 -10.41
CA PHE A 67 -3.18 26.11 -10.71
C PHE A 67 -2.56 25.81 -12.08
N LEU A 68 -3.19 24.94 -12.86
CA LEU A 68 -2.65 24.43 -14.13
C LEU A 68 -3.46 24.92 -15.32
N SER A 69 -2.79 25.12 -16.44
CA SER A 69 -3.42 25.36 -17.75
C SER A 69 -4.09 24.09 -18.30
N GLY A 70 -4.88 24.20 -19.38
CA GLY A 70 -5.59 23.07 -19.98
C GLY A 70 -4.67 21.90 -20.36
N PHE A 71 -3.55 22.19 -21.03
CA PHE A 71 -2.56 21.17 -21.41
C PHE A 71 -1.92 20.52 -20.18
N GLU A 72 -1.51 21.31 -19.18
CA GLU A 72 -0.90 20.80 -17.96
C GLU A 72 -1.85 19.92 -17.13
N LYS A 73 -3.16 20.22 -17.13
CA LYS A 73 -4.17 19.33 -16.53
C LYS A 73 -4.19 17.97 -17.23
N THR A 74 -4.17 17.94 -18.56
CA THR A 74 -4.12 16.69 -19.32
C THR A 74 -2.89 15.85 -18.96
N VAL A 75 -1.72 16.50 -18.83
CA VAL A 75 -0.49 15.83 -18.39
C VAL A 75 -0.64 15.28 -16.96
N LEU A 76 -1.17 16.09 -16.03
CA LEU A 76 -1.41 15.66 -14.65
C LEU A 76 -2.36 14.45 -14.59
N PHE A 77 -3.48 14.47 -15.32
CA PHE A 77 -4.37 13.32 -15.42
C PHE A 77 -3.67 12.08 -16.00
N GLY A 78 -2.82 12.26 -17.01
CA GLY A 78 -2.00 11.19 -17.59
C GLY A 78 -1.08 10.53 -16.55
N GLN A 79 -0.48 11.30 -15.65
CA GLN A 79 0.33 10.76 -14.54
C GLN A 79 -0.50 9.81 -13.66
N TYR A 80 -1.67 10.24 -13.20
CA TYR A 80 -2.54 9.40 -12.37
C TYR A 80 -3.05 8.15 -13.10
N ILE A 81 -3.43 8.28 -14.37
CA ILE A 81 -3.85 7.14 -15.21
C ILE A 81 -2.72 6.11 -15.35
N PHE A 82 -1.46 6.55 -15.40
CA PHE A 82 -0.31 5.66 -15.49
C PHE A 82 0.05 5.01 -14.15
N PHE A 83 0.16 5.78 -13.08
CA PHE A 83 0.68 5.30 -11.80
C PHE A 83 -0.33 4.48 -10.98
N ILE A 84 -1.63 4.81 -11.03
CA ILE A 84 -2.64 4.10 -10.23
C ILE A 84 -2.71 2.60 -10.57
N PRO A 85 -2.79 2.18 -11.85
CA PRO A 85 -2.74 0.77 -12.20
C PRO A 85 -1.46 0.07 -11.70
N LEU A 86 -0.30 0.75 -11.75
CA LEU A 86 0.95 0.21 -11.23
C LEU A 86 0.89 -0.01 -9.70
N GLY A 87 0.29 0.91 -8.96
CA GLY A 87 0.00 0.73 -7.52
C GLY A 87 -0.89 -0.49 -7.25
N ILE A 88 -1.98 -0.64 -8.00
CA ILE A 88 -2.88 -1.80 -7.87
C ILE A 88 -2.15 -3.12 -8.20
N VAL A 89 -1.36 -3.14 -9.29
CA VAL A 89 -0.59 -4.32 -9.69
C VAL A 89 0.43 -4.68 -8.60
N THR A 90 1.22 -3.71 -8.12
CA THR A 90 2.20 -3.96 -7.06
C THR A 90 1.52 -4.44 -5.77
N PHE A 91 0.37 -3.88 -5.37
CA PHE A 91 -0.43 -4.37 -4.24
C PHE A 91 -0.81 -5.84 -4.39
N ILE A 92 -1.38 -6.21 -5.55
CA ILE A 92 -1.83 -7.58 -5.84
C ILE A 92 -0.66 -8.57 -5.77
N TYR A 93 0.46 -8.28 -6.45
CA TYR A 93 1.61 -9.17 -6.46
C TYR A 93 2.28 -9.28 -5.09
N SER A 94 2.41 -8.15 -4.39
CA SER A 94 2.97 -8.07 -3.05
C SER A 94 2.20 -8.97 -2.08
N LEU A 95 0.87 -8.84 -2.05
CA LEU A 95 0.00 -9.63 -1.18
C LEU A 95 -0.08 -11.10 -1.60
N ARG A 96 0.06 -11.40 -2.90
CA ARG A 96 0.13 -12.78 -3.41
C ARG A 96 1.38 -13.52 -2.94
N TYR A 97 2.54 -12.87 -2.99
CA TYR A 97 3.76 -13.48 -2.45
C TYR A 97 3.63 -13.71 -0.94
N PHE A 98 3.05 -12.74 -0.21
CA PHE A 98 2.74 -12.92 1.20
C PHE A 98 1.82 -14.12 1.43
N GLU A 99 0.68 -14.24 0.75
CA GLU A 99 -0.24 -15.39 0.87
C GLU A 99 0.50 -16.72 0.67
N ARG A 100 1.26 -16.84 -0.43
CA ARG A 100 1.99 -18.07 -0.77
C ARG A 100 3.07 -18.41 0.24
N SER A 101 3.63 -17.43 0.94
CA SER A 101 4.64 -17.64 1.97
C SER A 101 4.11 -18.47 3.14
N PHE A 102 2.82 -18.35 3.44
CA PHE A 102 2.19 -18.99 4.59
C PHE A 102 1.34 -20.20 4.22
N ALA A 103 1.17 -20.54 2.94
CA ALA A 103 0.25 -21.59 2.46
C ALA A 103 0.41 -23.00 3.07
N LYS A 104 1.57 -23.33 3.66
CA LYS A 104 1.81 -24.62 4.35
C LYS A 104 1.47 -24.60 5.85
N MET A 105 1.14 -23.44 6.41
CA MET A 105 0.80 -23.29 7.81
C MET A 105 -0.67 -23.62 8.04
N LYS A 106 -0.98 -24.37 9.10
CA LYS A 106 -2.36 -24.72 9.50
C LYS A 106 -3.05 -23.52 10.15
N ILE A 107 -3.32 -22.48 9.36
CA ILE A 107 -3.98 -21.25 9.79
C ILE A 107 -5.11 -20.89 8.83
N ASN A 108 -6.06 -20.07 9.28
CA ASN A 108 -7.09 -19.52 8.40
C ASN A 108 -6.50 -18.40 7.51
N HIS A 109 -6.04 -18.76 6.31
CA HIS A 109 -5.42 -17.82 5.37
C HIS A 109 -6.35 -16.67 4.97
N THR A 110 -7.64 -16.94 4.80
CA THR A 110 -8.62 -15.91 4.43
C THR A 110 -8.72 -14.86 5.54
N LEU A 111 -8.83 -15.29 6.79
CA LEU A 111 -8.88 -14.38 7.94
C LEU A 111 -7.59 -13.56 8.07
N LEU A 112 -6.42 -14.19 7.89
CA LEU A 112 -5.14 -13.50 7.91
C LEU A 112 -5.08 -12.39 6.85
N LEU A 113 -5.47 -12.71 5.60
CA LEU A 113 -5.46 -11.74 4.50
C LEU A 113 -6.43 -10.58 4.76
N VAL A 114 -7.62 -10.88 5.29
CA VAL A 114 -8.59 -9.85 5.68
C VAL A 114 -8.01 -8.91 6.73
N ALA A 115 -7.43 -9.45 7.79
CA ALA A 115 -6.82 -8.67 8.86
C ALA A 115 -5.65 -7.81 8.34
N VAL A 116 -4.77 -8.39 7.51
CA VAL A 116 -3.64 -7.68 6.92
C VAL A 116 -4.10 -6.53 6.03
N ASN A 117 -5.16 -6.71 5.23
CA ASN A 117 -5.71 -5.63 4.41
C ASN A 117 -6.26 -4.46 5.26
N PHE A 118 -6.84 -4.72 6.43
CA PHE A 118 -7.23 -3.65 7.37
C PHE A 118 -6.02 -2.95 7.98
N LEU A 119 -4.95 -3.68 8.33
CA LEU A 119 -3.69 -3.08 8.79
C LEU A 119 -3.06 -2.20 7.70
N ILE A 120 -3.11 -2.62 6.45
CA ILE A 120 -2.71 -1.82 5.29
C ILE A 120 -3.54 -0.53 5.22
N GLY A 121 -4.87 -0.62 5.37
CA GLY A 121 -5.75 0.55 5.42
C GLY A 121 -5.41 1.54 6.54
N ILE A 122 -5.01 1.05 7.72
CA ILE A 122 -4.49 1.90 8.80
C ILE A 122 -3.18 2.56 8.38
N GLY A 123 -2.23 1.79 7.86
CA GLY A 123 -0.94 2.31 7.40
C GLY A 123 -1.06 3.39 6.30
N VAL A 124 -2.08 3.27 5.44
CA VAL A 124 -2.40 4.29 4.43
C VAL A 124 -2.87 5.60 5.07
N MET A 125 -3.66 5.55 6.16
CA MET A 125 -4.08 6.77 6.85
C MET A 125 -2.97 7.39 7.68
N VAL A 126 -2.13 6.57 8.30
CA VAL A 126 -1.02 7.03 9.13
C VAL A 126 -0.06 7.91 8.34
N GLY A 127 0.53 7.43 7.26
CA GLY A 127 1.42 8.28 6.46
C GLY A 127 0.72 9.34 5.62
N ARG A 128 -0.57 9.20 5.28
CA ARG A 128 -1.30 10.30 4.62
C ARG A 128 -1.51 11.49 5.55
N PHE A 129 -2.01 11.26 6.77
CA PHE A 129 -2.43 12.33 7.67
C PHE A 129 -1.37 12.70 8.70
N GLN A 130 -0.63 11.70 9.21
CA GLN A 130 0.46 11.92 10.17
C GLN A 130 1.81 12.14 9.47
N ARG A 131 1.89 11.95 8.14
CA ARG A 131 3.12 12.07 7.33
C ARG A 131 4.25 11.12 7.74
N ALA A 132 3.94 10.11 8.54
CA ALA A 132 4.88 9.06 8.90
C ALA A 132 5.11 8.12 7.72
N ASN A 133 6.36 7.99 7.29
CA ASN A 133 6.80 7.06 6.27
C ASN A 133 7.11 5.69 6.86
N SER A 134 7.19 4.67 6.01
CA SER A 134 7.59 3.31 6.40
C SER A 134 8.95 3.26 7.14
N TRP A 135 9.86 4.19 6.85
CA TRP A 135 11.17 4.29 7.50
C TRP A 135 11.11 4.86 8.92
N ASP A 136 10.08 5.64 9.25
CA ASP A 136 9.95 6.27 10.57
C ASP A 136 9.64 5.24 11.66
N LEU A 137 9.09 4.09 11.30
CA LEU A 137 8.89 2.99 12.24
C LEU A 137 10.22 2.34 12.68
N ILE A 138 11.28 2.54 11.88
CA ILE A 138 12.65 2.07 12.18
C ILE A 138 13.43 3.17 12.90
N ILE A 139 13.35 4.41 12.39
CA ILE A 139 14.16 5.55 12.88
C ILE A 139 13.58 6.14 14.17
N SER A 140 12.25 6.21 14.28
CA SER A 140 11.54 6.86 15.38
C SER A 140 10.30 6.04 15.81
N PRO A 141 10.49 4.80 16.28
CA PRO A 141 9.39 3.86 16.56
C PRO A 141 8.37 4.39 17.55
N ILE A 142 8.79 5.17 18.56
CA ILE A 142 7.90 5.73 19.58
C ILE A 142 6.94 6.77 18.97
N ASN A 143 7.46 7.67 18.12
CA ASN A 143 6.64 8.70 17.48
C ASN A 143 5.66 8.05 16.49
N THR A 144 6.15 7.16 15.64
CA THR A 144 5.31 6.44 14.68
C THR A 144 4.23 5.60 15.36
N THR A 145 4.51 5.01 16.53
CA THR A 145 3.50 4.29 17.31
C THR A 145 2.43 5.24 17.85
N ARG A 146 2.80 6.44 18.30
CA ARG A 146 1.83 7.46 18.71
C ARG A 146 0.96 7.89 17.53
N ASP A 147 1.53 8.02 16.34
CA ASP A 147 0.80 8.37 15.11
C ASP A 147 -0.21 7.30 14.70
N ILE A 148 0.15 6.02 14.85
CA ILE A 148 -0.76 4.88 14.66
C ILE A 148 -1.92 4.96 15.66
N ILE A 149 -1.62 5.17 16.94
CA ILE A 149 -2.64 5.26 17.99
C ILE A 149 -3.56 6.47 17.75
N ALA A 150 -3.00 7.63 17.39
CA ALA A 150 -3.77 8.83 17.08
C ALA A 150 -4.71 8.61 15.90
N THR A 151 -4.24 7.94 14.85
CA THR A 151 -5.05 7.56 13.68
C THR A 151 -6.23 6.68 14.08
N VAL A 152 -5.99 5.64 14.89
CA VAL A 152 -7.06 4.70 15.30
C VAL A 152 -8.05 5.34 16.28
N LYS A 153 -7.61 6.25 17.15
CA LYS A 153 -8.48 6.97 18.09
C LYS A 153 -9.36 8.01 17.41
N THR A 154 -8.95 8.50 16.24
CA THR A 154 -9.65 9.56 15.53
C THR A 154 -10.73 8.95 14.64
N THR A 155 -12.01 9.17 14.96
CA THR A 155 -13.15 8.49 14.30
C THR A 155 -13.14 8.59 12.78
N HIS A 156 -12.93 9.80 12.22
CA HIS A 156 -12.95 9.97 10.76
C HIS A 156 -11.78 9.26 10.07
N LEU A 157 -10.60 9.23 10.70
CA LEU A 157 -9.44 8.50 10.18
C LEU A 157 -9.65 6.99 10.29
N LEU A 158 -10.22 6.50 11.39
CA LEU A 158 -10.55 5.09 11.57
C LEU A 158 -11.57 4.62 10.52
N VAL A 159 -12.64 5.38 10.29
CA VAL A 159 -13.64 5.07 9.24
C VAL A 159 -12.98 5.00 7.87
N LEU A 160 -12.07 5.94 7.56
CA LEU A 160 -11.35 5.94 6.30
C LEU A 160 -10.37 4.76 6.20
N SER A 161 -9.68 4.38 7.28
CA SER A 161 -8.85 3.17 7.34
C SER A 161 -9.67 1.90 7.08
N ILE A 162 -10.86 1.80 7.67
CA ILE A 162 -11.77 0.68 7.45
C ILE A 162 -12.24 0.64 6.00
N ALA A 163 -12.63 1.79 5.42
CA ALA A 163 -13.04 1.88 4.02
C ALA A 163 -11.92 1.44 3.08
N PHE A 164 -10.68 1.87 3.33
CA PHE A 164 -9.51 1.43 2.57
C PHE A 164 -9.20 -0.06 2.77
N GLY A 165 -9.38 -0.59 3.98
CA GLY A 165 -9.26 -2.02 4.25
C GLY A 165 -10.29 -2.86 3.48
N ILE A 166 -11.55 -2.40 3.41
CA ILE A 166 -12.60 -3.03 2.59
C ILE A 166 -12.21 -2.98 1.12
N PHE A 167 -11.77 -1.82 0.63
CA PHE A 167 -11.32 -1.64 -0.75
C PHE A 167 -10.16 -2.59 -1.11
N CYS A 168 -9.14 -2.69 -0.25
CA CYS A 168 -8.02 -3.63 -0.41
C CYS A 168 -8.49 -5.09 -0.48
N ASN A 169 -9.45 -5.47 0.37
CA ASN A 169 -10.04 -6.79 0.35
C ASN A 169 -10.78 -7.08 -0.96
N VAL A 170 -11.63 -6.15 -1.41
CA VAL A 170 -12.39 -6.29 -2.66
C VAL A 170 -11.45 -6.48 -3.84
N ILE A 171 -10.42 -5.64 -3.97
CA ILE A 171 -9.42 -5.78 -5.02
C ILE A 171 -8.76 -7.16 -4.95
N TYR A 172 -8.19 -7.51 -3.80
CA TYR A 172 -7.37 -8.72 -3.71
C TYR A 172 -8.18 -9.98 -4.00
N PHE A 173 -9.36 -10.14 -3.39
CA PHE A 173 -10.17 -11.35 -3.58
C PHE A 173 -10.78 -11.44 -4.98
N THR A 174 -11.00 -10.32 -5.66
CA THR A 174 -11.43 -10.31 -7.08
C THR A 174 -10.32 -10.87 -7.97
N TYR A 175 -9.09 -10.38 -7.83
CA TYR A 175 -7.95 -10.86 -8.64
C TYR A 175 -7.46 -12.25 -8.24
N ARG A 176 -7.55 -12.63 -6.96
CA ARG A 176 -7.20 -13.98 -6.49
C ARG A 176 -7.99 -15.06 -7.23
N LYS A 177 -9.29 -14.83 -7.48
CA LYS A 177 -10.14 -15.75 -8.27
C LYS A 177 -9.65 -15.86 -9.72
N ALA A 178 -9.29 -14.74 -10.35
CA ALA A 178 -8.78 -14.71 -11.72
C ALA A 178 -7.48 -15.51 -11.86
N PHE A 179 -6.54 -15.36 -10.93
CA PHE A 179 -5.29 -16.12 -10.96
C PHE A 179 -5.47 -17.62 -10.75
N ASN A 180 -6.39 -18.02 -9.87
CA ASN A 180 -6.66 -19.44 -9.63
C ASN A 180 -7.29 -20.13 -10.85
N LYS A 181 -7.97 -19.37 -11.72
CA LYS A 181 -8.55 -19.87 -12.97
C LYS A 181 -7.50 -20.11 -14.06
N ILE A 182 -6.41 -19.35 -14.06
CA ILE A 182 -5.32 -19.44 -15.06
C ILE A 182 -4.36 -20.59 -14.78
N GLN A 183 -4.34 -21.11 -13.54
CA GLN A 183 -3.43 -22.20 -13.13
C GLN A 183 -4.09 -23.59 -13.12
N LYS A 184 -5.34 -23.71 -13.60
CA LYS A 184 -6.01 -24.97 -13.89
C LYS A 184 -6.02 -25.19 -15.39
#